data_AF-A0A7V1ARP4-F1
#
_entry.id   AF-A0A7V1ARP4-F1
#
_cell.length_a   1.000
_cell.length_b   1.000
_cell.length_c   1.000
_cell.angle_alpha   90.00
_cell.angle_beta   90.00
_cell.angle_gamma   90.00
#
_symmetry.space_group_name_H-M   'P 1'
#
loop_
_entity.id
_entity.type
_entity.pdbx_description
1 polymer ?
#
loop_
_entity_poly.entity_id
_entity_poly.type
_entity_poly.pdbx_seq_one_letter_code
_entity_poly.pdbx_strand_id
1 'polypeptide(L)'
;AVFQSFAVRFAAKEAFKKALTAAGKNLFLNWKDVWVAHSKDDVPVLQFSNRRKNETAHWRFHVSLSHESTVAVAVVLIETKD
;
A
#
# COMPACT_ATOMS: atom_id res chain seq x y z
N ALA A 1 15.68 -12.82 -5.88
CA ALA A 1 14.33 -12.92 -5.31
C ALA A 1 14.13 -12.05 -4.07
N VAL A 2 14.83 -12.31 -2.95
CA VAL A 2 14.58 -11.62 -1.65
C VAL A 2 14.64 -10.10 -1.73
N PHE A 3 15.67 -9.53 -2.37
CA PHE A 3 15.80 -8.08 -2.54
C PHE A 3 14.66 -7.48 -3.39
N GLN A 4 14.19 -8.20 -4.40
CA GLN A 4 13.08 -7.76 -5.28
C GLN A 4 11.76 -7.74 -4.50
N SER A 5 11.53 -8.72 -3.62
CA SER A 5 10.36 -8.73 -2.74
C SER A 5 10.36 -7.56 -1.76
N PHE A 6 11.52 -7.15 -1.23
CA PHE A 6 11.61 -5.94 -0.42
C PHE A 6 11.40 -4.68 -1.26
N ALA A 7 12.00 -4.60 -2.45
CA ALA A 7 11.87 -3.46 -3.35
C ALA A 7 10.41 -3.19 -3.75
N VAL A 8 9.65 -4.23 -4.13
CA VAL A 8 8.25 -4.05 -4.55
C VAL A 8 7.34 -3.64 -3.39
N ARG A 9 7.60 -4.13 -2.16
CA ARG A 9 6.85 -3.72 -0.97
C ARG A 9 7.18 -2.29 -0.57
N PHE A 10 8.42 -1.85 -0.78
CA PHE A 10 8.80 -0.45 -0.61
C PHE A 10 8.11 0.44 -1.64
N ALA A 11 8.13 0.04 -2.92
CA ALA A 11 7.42 0.74 -4.00
C ALA A 11 5.91 0.87 -3.72
N ALA A 12 5.28 -0.17 -3.18
CA ALA A 12 3.87 -0.13 -2.76
C ALA A 12 3.59 0.91 -1.68
N LYS A 13 4.45 1.00 -0.66
CA LYS A 13 4.32 2.00 0.40
C LYS A 13 4.49 3.42 -0.12
N GLU A 14 5.44 3.64 -1.03
CA GLU A 14 5.65 4.92 -1.70
C GLU A 14 4.47 5.32 -2.59
N ALA A 15 3.97 4.40 -3.41
CA ALA A 15 2.80 4.62 -4.27
C ALA A 15 1.56 4.98 -3.45
N PHE A 16 1.33 4.27 -2.34
CA PHE A 16 0.24 4.56 -1.40
C PHE A 16 0.39 5.94 -0.76
N LYS A 17 1.59 6.31 -0.29
CA LYS A 17 1.85 7.64 0.27
C LYS A 17 1.57 8.74 -0.76
N LYS A 18 1.99 8.56 -2.01
CA LYS A 18 1.74 9.51 -3.11
C LYS A 18 0.24 9.67 -3.39
N ALA A 19 -0.49 8.56 -3.44
CA ALA A 19 -1.95 8.59 -3.66
C ALA A 19 -2.68 9.34 -2.53
N LEU A 20 -2.31 9.13 -1.26
CA LEU A 20 -2.88 9.88 -0.13
C LEU A 20 -2.58 11.39 -0.20
N THR A 21 -1.33 11.75 -0.51
CA THR A 21 -0.95 13.16 -0.66
C THR A 21 -1.73 13.83 -1.79
N ALA A 22 -1.87 13.15 -2.93
CA ALA A 22 -2.66 13.64 -4.07
C ALA A 22 -4.15 13.82 -3.72
N ALA A 23 -4.70 12.98 -2.84
CA ALA A 23 -6.06 13.10 -2.31
C ALA A 23 -6.22 14.21 -1.24
N GLY A 24 -5.18 15.01 -0.97
CA GLY A 24 -5.20 16.08 0.05
C GLY A 24 -5.30 15.56 1.49
N LYS A 25 -5.02 14.28 1.72
CA LYS A 25 -5.05 13.67 3.06
C LYS A 25 -3.64 13.69 3.64
N ASN A 26 -3.40 14.62 4.56
CA ASN A 26 -2.11 14.73 5.25
C ASN A 26 -2.01 13.72 6.40
N LEU A 27 -2.23 12.43 6.08
CA LEU A 27 -2.14 11.34 7.04
C LEU A 27 -0.64 11.04 7.25
N PHE A 28 -0.09 11.50 8.37
CA PHE A 28 1.29 11.23 8.74
C PHE A 28 1.48 9.75 9.07
N LEU A 29 1.65 8.89 8.07
CA LEU A 29 1.81 7.46 8.27
C LEU A 29 3.28 7.12 8.50
N ASN A 30 3.59 6.59 9.68
CA ASN A 30 4.89 5.98 9.90
C ASN A 30 5.04 4.78 8.96
N TRP A 31 6.25 4.46 8.53
CA TRP A 31 6.53 3.32 7.65
C TRP A 31 6.01 1.97 8.16
N LYS A 32 5.82 1.83 9.48
CA LYS A 32 5.27 0.63 10.14
C LYS A 32 3.75 0.66 10.28
N ASP A 33 3.09 1.78 9.98
CA ASP A 33 1.63 1.90 10.07
C ASP A 33 0.91 1.25 8.86
N VAL A 34 1.63 0.93 7.78
CA VAL A 34 1.11 0.29 6.57
C VAL A 34 2.06 -0.80 6.06
N TRP A 35 1.52 -1.92 5.59
CA TRP A 35 2.29 -3.00 4.96
C TRP A 35 1.48 -3.71 3.87
N VAL A 36 2.21 -4.38 2.98
CA VAL A 36 1.63 -5.34 2.03
C VAL A 36 1.50 -6.68 2.74
N ALA A 37 0.31 -7.28 2.68
CA ALA A 37 0.03 -8.64 3.09
C ALA A 37 -0.53 -9.43 1.90
N HIS A 38 -0.64 -10.76 2.04
CA HIS A 38 -1.42 -11.58 1.13
C HIS A 38 -2.82 -11.76 1.71
N SER A 39 -3.83 -11.69 0.84
CA SER A 39 -5.21 -12.03 1.19
C SER A 39 -5.38 -13.56 1.29
N LYS A 40 -6.60 -14.01 1.57
CA LYS A 40 -6.95 -15.44 1.54
C LYS A 40 -6.84 -16.06 0.14
N ASP A 41 -7.01 -15.24 -0.89
CA ASP A 41 -6.94 -15.63 -2.30
C ASP A 41 -5.53 -15.39 -2.87
N ASP A 42 -4.52 -15.23 -2.00
CA ASP A 42 -3.11 -15.00 -2.30
C ASP A 42 -2.80 -13.73 -3.12
N VAL A 43 -3.77 -12.84 -3.29
CA VAL A 43 -3.55 -11.52 -3.92
C VAL A 43 -2.99 -10.49 -2.92
N PRO A 44 -2.13 -9.56 -3.36
CA PRO A 44 -1.56 -8.54 -2.47
C PRO A 44 -2.62 -7.54 -2.01
N VAL A 45 -2.57 -7.19 -0.72
CA VAL A 45 -3.46 -6.21 -0.09
C VAL A 45 -2.69 -5.28 0.83
N LEU A 46 -3.17 -4.04 0.98
CA LEU A 46 -2.66 -3.12 2.00
C LEU A 46 -3.37 -3.35 3.34
N GLN A 47 -2.57 -3.51 4.38
CA GLN A 47 -3.04 -3.57 5.75
C GLN A 47 -2.45 -2.44 6.58
N PHE A 48 -3.15 -2.10 7.66
CA PHE A 48 -2.88 -0.93 8.47
C PHE A 48 -2.80 -1.29 9.95
N SER A 49 -1.98 -0.55 10.70
CA SER A 49 -1.88 -0.70 12.14
C SER A 49 -3.23 -0.40 12.80
N ASN A 50 -3.48 -0.99 13.98
CA ASN A 50 -4.74 -0.77 14.71
C ASN A 50 -5.03 0.71 14.94
N ARG A 51 -3.99 1.53 15.16
CA ARG A 51 -4.10 2.99 15.32
C ARG A 51 -4.69 3.70 14.10
N ARG A 52 -4.51 3.16 12.90
CA ARG A 52 -4.94 3.76 11.63
C ARG A 52 -6.24 3.20 11.10
N LYS A 53 -6.80 2.16 11.71
CA LYS A 53 -8.02 1.50 11.24
C LYS A 53 -9.18 2.46 11.04
N ASN A 54 -9.39 3.40 11.97
CA ASN A 54 -10.50 4.36 11.87
C ASN A 54 -10.28 5.37 10.73
N GLU A 55 -9.06 5.87 10.58
CA GLU A 55 -8.70 6.83 9.53
C GLU A 55 -8.82 6.22 8.13
N THR A 56 -8.57 4.91 8.01
CA THR A 56 -8.64 4.17 6.75
C THR A 56 -9.98 3.46 6.52
N ALA A 57 -10.89 3.46 7.51
CA ALA A 57 -12.14 2.69 7.45
C ALA A 57 -13.08 3.10 6.31
N HIS A 58 -13.07 4.38 5.92
CA HIS A 58 -13.94 4.93 4.87
C HIS A 58 -13.44 4.69 3.45
N TRP A 59 -12.24 4.14 3.29
CA TRP A 59 -11.57 3.97 2.01
C TRP A 59 -11.41 2.49 1.68
N ARG A 60 -11.45 2.16 0.40
CA ARG A 60 -10.98 0.89 -0.14
C ARG A 60 -9.64 1.13 -0.85
N PHE A 61 -8.71 0.22 -0.62
CA PHE A 61 -7.34 0.31 -1.14
C PHE A 61 -7.09 -0.90 -2.03
N HIS A 62 -6.65 -0.64 -3.25
CA HIS A 62 -6.20 -1.67 -4.19
C HIS A 62 -4.72 -1.51 -4.43
N VAL A 63 -4.01 -2.61 -4.54
CA VAL A 63 -2.57 -2.62 -4.82
C VAL A 63 -2.25 -3.69 -5.85
N SER A 64 -1.43 -3.32 -6.84
CA SER A 64 -0.82 -4.25 -7.77
C SER A 64 0.69 -4.11 -7.70
N LEU A 65 1.40 -5.23 -7.80
CA LEU A 65 2.84 -5.34 -7.61
C LEU A 65 3.46 -6.02 -8.83
N SER A 66 4.55 -5.47 -9.34
CA SER A 66 5.37 -6.12 -10.37
C SER A 66 6.84 -5.80 -10.15
N HIS A 67 7.72 -6.76 -10.39
CA HIS A 67 9.16 -6.54 -10.28
C HIS A 67 9.94 -7.47 -11.21
N GLU A 68 11.11 -7.01 -11.63
CA GLU A 68 12.14 -7.81 -12.29
C GLU A 68 13.48 -7.63 -11.59
N SER A 69 14.59 -8.01 -12.23
CA SER A 69 15.93 -7.97 -11.61
C SER A 69 16.38 -6.56 -11.20
N THR A 70 15.95 -5.52 -11.92
CA THR A 70 16.45 -4.15 -11.78
C THR A 70 15.38 -3.13 -11.39
N VAL A 71 14.09 -3.42 -11.57
CA VAL A 71 13.00 -2.51 -11.27
C VAL A 71 11.89 -3.19 -10.47
N ALA A 72 11.26 -2.40 -9.60
CA ALA A 72 10.02 -2.76 -8.93
C ALA A 72 9.02 -1.62 -9.08
N VAL A 73 7.78 -1.97 -9.42
CA VAL A 73 6.68 -1.03 -9.61
C VAL A 73 5.49 -1.46 -8.77
N ALA A 74 4.77 -0.49 -8.24
CA ALA A 74 3.50 -0.72 -7.59
C ALA A 74 2.50 0.34 -8.02
N VAL A 75 1.27 -0.09 -8.24
CA VAL A 75 0.13 0.79 -8.51
C VAL A 75 -0.79 0.71 -7.31
N VAL A 76 -1.20 1.87 -6.79
CA VAL A 76 -2.16 1.97 -5.68
C VAL A 76 -3.33 2.84 -6.09
N LEU A 77 -4.53 2.31 -5.89
CA LEU A 77 -5.79 3.03 -6.06
C LEU A 77 -6.46 3.18 -4.69
N ILE A 78 -6.98 4.37 -4.42
CA ILE A 78 -7.75 4.69 -3.22
C ILE A 78 -9.11 5.19 -3.68
N GLU A 79 -10.17 4.53 -3.22
CA GLU A 79 -11.55 4.91 -3.52
C GLU A 79 -12.37 4.99 -2.22
N THR A 80 -13.44 5.77 -2.23
CA THR A 80 -14.42 5.76 -1.14
C THR A 80 -15.15 4.42 -1.14
N LYS A 81 -15.50 3.91 0.03
CA LYS A 81 -16.50 2.84 0.11
C LYS A 81 -17.87 3.45 -0.20
N ASP A 82 -18.67 2.73 -0.99
CA ASP A 82 -20.09 3.01 -1.16
C ASP A 82 -20.85 2.95 0.18
#